data_AF-A0A1Y3UPS3-F1
#
_entry.id   AF-A0A1Y3UPS3-F1
#
_cell.length_a   1.000
_cell.length_b   1.000
_cell.length_c   1.000
_cell.angle_alpha   90.00
_cell.angle_beta   90.00
_cell.angle_gamma   90.00
#
_symmetry.space_group_name_H-M   'P 1'
#
loop_
_entity.id
_entity.type
_entity.pdbx_description
1 polymer ?
#
loop_
_entity_poly.entity_id
_entity_poly.type
_entity_poly.pdbx_seq_one_letter_code
_entity_poly.pdbx_strand_id
1 'polypeptide(L)'
;MSLKGLFDWFKEHWLEAVGVVFGSWAAIHAGATKIEALFSTDPTTFMLLFCAVLLISFTLGWILNREVGNVQLRKIELERRLDMEEEDRRHERERRNAEEDRERAQRKKEKAAKARELKEREDRRKYLEGEVRHLDITQKAALYLIFTEGSMSYGAPTTSNWYPASIYDGHAAFMAMRSLGLVDYETTHDGSNRWTLTEEASQLFDENPDLLEEGRLYLEADDEPSNH
;
A
#
# COMPACT_ATOMS: atom_id res chain seq x y z
N MET A 1 3.56 -37.27 31.27
CA MET A 1 2.81 -37.55 32.51
C MET A 1 2.15 -36.26 32.95
N SER A 2 0.82 -36.19 33.06
CA SER A 2 0.12 -34.94 33.38
C SER A 2 0.26 -34.60 34.87
N LEU A 3 0.22 -33.31 35.19
CA LEU A 3 0.36 -32.79 36.56
C LEU A 3 -0.72 -33.30 37.50
N LYS A 4 -1.91 -33.57 36.96
CA LYS A 4 -3.01 -34.24 37.67
C LYS A 4 -2.64 -35.69 38.00
N GLY A 5 -2.03 -36.41 37.06
CA GLY A 5 -1.55 -37.77 37.29
C GLY A 5 -0.43 -37.88 38.33
N LEU A 6 0.43 -36.86 38.46
CA LEU A 6 1.52 -36.86 39.45
C LEU A 6 1.00 -36.55 40.86
N PHE A 7 -0.01 -35.68 40.98
CA PHE A 7 -0.67 -35.36 42.24
C PHE A 7 -1.61 -36.47 42.71
N ASP A 8 -2.33 -37.12 41.78
CA ASP A 8 -3.16 -38.29 42.09
C ASP A 8 -2.28 -39.48 42.49
N TRP A 9 -1.16 -39.72 41.79
CA TRP A 9 -0.15 -40.69 42.21
C TRP A 9 0.40 -40.39 43.61
N PHE A 10 0.72 -39.13 43.90
CA PHE A 10 1.21 -38.74 45.23
C PHE A 10 0.16 -38.92 46.33
N LYS A 11 -1.13 -38.62 46.09
CA LYS A 11 -2.20 -38.88 47.05
C LYS A 11 -2.38 -40.38 47.32
N GLU A 12 -2.32 -41.17 46.25
CA GLU A 12 -2.52 -42.62 46.31
C GLU A 12 -1.36 -43.31 47.04
N HIS A 13 -0.13 -42.83 46.84
CA HIS A 13 1.08 -43.39 47.44
C HIS A 13 1.55 -42.63 48.69
N TRP A 14 0.90 -41.53 49.09
CA TRP A 14 1.23 -40.81 50.32
C TRP A 14 0.99 -41.68 51.55
N LEU A 15 -0.11 -42.45 51.57
CA LEU A 15 -0.37 -43.40 52.65
C LEU A 15 0.64 -44.55 52.65
N GLU A 16 1.14 -44.97 51.49
CA GLU A 16 2.22 -45.95 51.38
C GLU A 16 3.57 -45.36 51.79
N ALA A 17 3.88 -44.11 51.45
CA ALA A 17 5.10 -43.42 51.86
C ALA A 17 5.11 -43.14 53.37
N VAL A 18 3.98 -42.68 53.92
CA VAL A 18 3.76 -42.57 55.38
C VAL A 18 3.85 -43.96 56.01
N GLY A 19 3.25 -44.98 55.39
CA GLY A 19 3.31 -46.37 55.81
C GLY A 19 4.71 -46.98 55.74
N VAL A 20 5.57 -46.56 54.81
CA VAL A 20 6.97 -46.96 54.68
C VAL A 20 7.84 -46.16 55.65
N VAL A 21 7.53 -44.90 55.95
CA VAL A 21 8.23 -44.13 56.98
C VAL A 21 7.88 -44.67 58.37
N PHE A 22 6.60 -44.87 58.67
CA PHE A 22 6.15 -45.53 59.91
C PHE A 22 6.53 -47.01 59.97
N GLY A 23 6.52 -47.71 58.83
CA GLY A 23 6.89 -49.11 58.71
C GLY A 23 8.40 -49.33 58.81
N SER A 24 9.21 -48.41 58.28
CA SER A 24 10.66 -48.37 58.49
C SER A 24 11.00 -47.97 59.92
N TRP A 25 10.21 -47.07 60.54
CA TRP A 25 10.34 -46.74 61.96
C TRP A 25 9.94 -47.94 62.86
N ALA A 26 8.89 -48.67 62.51
CA ALA A 26 8.49 -49.91 63.15
C ALA A 26 9.49 -51.06 62.91
N ALA A 27 10.14 -51.12 61.74
CA ALA A 27 11.20 -52.09 61.43
C ALA A 27 12.52 -51.76 62.14
N ILE A 28 12.86 -50.47 62.29
CA ILE A 28 13.96 -49.99 63.15
C ILE A 28 13.67 -50.37 64.62
N HIS A 29 12.41 -50.30 65.06
CA HIS A 29 12.01 -50.77 66.38
C HIS A 29 11.95 -52.30 66.51
N ALA A 30 11.52 -53.03 65.48
CA ALA A 30 11.44 -54.49 65.49
C ALA A 30 12.82 -55.17 65.37
N GLY A 31 13.80 -54.51 64.74
CA GLY A 31 15.19 -54.97 64.68
C GLY A 31 16.06 -54.54 65.88
N ALA A 32 15.59 -53.60 66.70
CA ALA A 32 16.26 -53.18 67.92
C ALA A 32 15.74 -54.01 69.10
N THR A 33 16.36 -55.17 69.36
CA THR A 33 16.07 -56.04 70.52
C THR A 33 16.43 -55.43 71.89
N LYS A 34 16.47 -54.10 72.01
CA LYS A 34 16.55 -53.35 73.26
C LYS A 34 15.64 -52.12 73.21
N ILE A 35 14.34 -52.37 73.15
CA ILE A 35 13.29 -51.35 73.25
C ILE A 35 13.25 -50.71 74.67
N GLU A 36 13.85 -51.33 75.69
CA GLU A 36 13.90 -50.76 77.04
C GLU A 36 14.69 -49.45 77.14
N ALA A 37 15.66 -49.19 76.25
CA ALA A 37 16.44 -47.96 76.28
C ALA A 37 15.67 -46.75 75.70
N LEU A 38 14.79 -46.97 74.71
CA LEU A 38 13.99 -45.91 74.09
C LEU A 38 12.74 -45.53 74.91
N PHE A 39 12.27 -46.42 75.79
CA PHE A 39 11.24 -46.10 76.78
C PHE A 39 11.82 -45.64 78.14
N SER A 40 13.14 -45.64 78.31
CA SER A 40 13.82 -45.02 79.46
C SER A 40 14.14 -43.54 79.25
N THR A 41 14.04 -43.05 78.01
CA THR A 41 14.17 -41.63 77.68
C THR A 41 12.92 -40.89 78.12
N ASP A 42 13.14 -39.84 78.90
CA ASP A 42 12.12 -38.91 79.40
C ASP A 42 11.13 -38.56 78.25
N PRO A 43 9.80 -38.69 78.46
CA PRO A 43 8.78 -38.40 77.44
C PRO A 43 8.94 -37.03 76.77
N THR A 44 9.57 -36.07 77.45
CA THR A 44 9.95 -34.77 76.87
C THR A 44 10.91 -34.89 75.68
N THR A 45 11.90 -35.79 75.75
CA THR A 45 12.89 -36.00 74.68
C THR A 45 12.25 -36.63 73.44
N PHE A 46 11.32 -37.55 73.65
CA PHE A 46 10.55 -38.18 72.56
C PHE A 46 9.63 -37.16 71.88
N MET A 47 8.94 -36.33 72.66
CA MET A 47 8.08 -35.27 72.12
C MET A 47 8.88 -34.25 71.32
N LEU A 48 10.07 -33.86 71.78
CA LEU A 48 10.97 -32.94 71.07
C LEU A 48 11.44 -33.52 69.72
N LEU A 49 11.83 -34.79 69.68
CA LEU A 49 12.21 -35.47 68.43
C LEU A 49 11.04 -35.55 67.44
N PHE A 50 9.84 -35.88 67.93
CA PHE A 50 8.64 -35.92 67.11
C PHE A 50 8.29 -34.53 66.54
N CYS A 51 8.34 -33.48 67.37
CA CYS A 51 8.16 -32.10 66.92
C CYS A 51 9.22 -31.67 65.91
N ALA A 52 10.48 -32.06 66.09
CA ALA A 52 11.56 -31.76 65.15
C ALA A 52 11.33 -32.42 63.79
N VAL A 53 10.90 -33.69 63.75
CA VAL A 53 10.58 -34.39 62.49
C VAL A 53 9.38 -33.76 61.77
N LEU A 54 8.36 -33.33 62.51
CA LEU A 54 7.22 -32.62 61.92
C LEU A 54 7.63 -31.25 61.34
N LEU A 55 8.48 -30.50 62.05
CA LEU A 55 9.01 -29.22 61.58
C LEU A 55 9.87 -29.39 60.32
N ILE A 56 10.74 -30.39 60.29
CA ILE A 56 11.58 -30.71 59.13
C ILE A 56 10.69 -31.12 57.94
N SER A 57 9.69 -31.98 58.15
CA SER A 57 8.77 -32.42 57.10
C SER A 57 7.93 -31.26 56.56
N PHE A 58 7.45 -30.38 57.44
CA PHE A 58 6.69 -29.19 57.06
C PHE A 58 7.54 -28.19 56.26
N THR A 59 8.78 -27.94 56.71
CA THR A 59 9.70 -27.02 56.01
C THR A 59 10.14 -27.56 54.66
N LEU A 60 10.45 -28.86 54.54
CA LEU A 60 10.71 -29.51 53.25
C LEU A 60 9.50 -29.46 52.31
N GLY A 61 8.29 -29.74 52.82
CA GLY A 61 7.06 -29.63 52.05
C GLY A 61 6.81 -28.21 51.55
N TRP A 62 7.08 -27.20 52.38
CA TRP A 62 6.95 -25.80 52.00
C TRP A 62 7.98 -25.37 50.95
N ILE A 63 9.24 -25.79 51.08
CA ILE A 63 10.31 -25.49 50.10
C ILE A 63 9.97 -26.13 48.75
N LEU A 64 9.61 -27.41 48.73
CA LEU A 64 9.23 -28.13 47.51
C LEU A 64 8.00 -27.50 46.84
N ASN A 65 6.97 -27.15 47.61
CA ASN A 65 5.77 -26.52 47.06
C ASN A 65 6.06 -25.12 46.49
N ARG A 66 7.00 -24.38 47.10
CA ARG A 66 7.46 -23.08 46.60
C ARG A 66 8.25 -23.21 45.30
N GLU A 67 9.14 -24.20 45.19
CA GLU A 67 9.90 -24.45 43.95
C GLU A 67 9.00 -24.93 42.82
N VAL A 68 8.06 -25.84 43.10
CA VAL A 68 7.07 -26.32 42.11
C VAL A 68 6.18 -25.17 41.63
N GLY A 69 5.69 -24.32 42.55
CA GLY A 69 4.92 -23.13 42.20
C GLY A 69 5.71 -22.16 41.30
N ASN A 70 6.98 -21.93 41.59
CA ASN A 70 7.85 -21.09 40.76
C ASN A 70 8.09 -21.67 39.36
N VAL A 71 8.25 -22.99 39.23
CA VAL A 71 8.41 -23.65 37.92
C VAL A 71 7.13 -23.55 37.10
N GLN A 72 5.96 -23.70 37.72
CA GLN A 72 4.68 -23.54 37.02
C GLN A 72 4.46 -22.13 36.53
N LEU A 73 4.73 -21.13 37.38
CA LEU A 73 4.62 -19.72 37.00
C LEU A 73 5.53 -19.39 35.83
N ARG A 74 6.79 -19.85 35.85
CA ARG A 74 7.72 -19.68 34.72
C ARG A 74 7.21 -20.35 33.45
N LYS A 75 6.62 -21.54 33.54
CA LYS A 75 6.08 -22.25 32.38
C LYS A 75 4.90 -21.51 31.76
N ILE A 76 3.96 -21.04 32.59
CA ILE A 76 2.80 -20.25 32.15
C ILE A 76 3.26 -18.94 31.51
N GLU A 77 4.27 -18.28 32.09
CA GLU A 77 4.82 -17.05 31.54
C GLU A 77 5.52 -17.28 30.20
N LEU A 78 6.23 -18.41 30.05
CA LEU A 78 6.88 -18.77 28.79
C LEU A 78 5.88 -19.11 27.69
N GLU A 79 4.82 -19.86 28.01
CA GLU A 79 3.72 -20.16 27.09
C GLU A 79 3.03 -18.88 26.61
N ARG A 80 2.71 -17.94 27.52
CA ARG A 80 2.15 -16.64 27.14
C ARG A 80 3.07 -15.82 26.24
N ARG A 81 4.39 -15.85 26.48
CA ARG A 81 5.35 -15.13 25.63
C ARG A 81 5.40 -15.71 24.22
N LEU A 82 5.37 -17.03 24.09
CA LEU A 82 5.35 -17.70 22.79
C LEU A 82 4.05 -17.41 22.03
N ASP A 83 2.91 -17.44 22.70
CA ASP A 83 1.61 -17.13 22.10
C ASP A 83 1.57 -15.66 21.60
N MET A 84 2.04 -14.71 22.43
CA MET A 84 2.15 -13.31 22.01
C MET A 84 3.10 -13.12 20.83
N GLU A 85 4.25 -13.80 20.81
CA GLU A 85 5.21 -13.72 19.69
C GLU A 85 4.67 -14.36 18.40
N GLU A 86 3.82 -15.39 18.50
CA GLU A 86 3.12 -15.95 17.34
C GLU A 86 2.03 -15.02 16.82
N GLU A 87 1.25 -14.39 17.70
CA GLU A 87 0.25 -13.38 17.32
C GLU A 87 0.90 -12.17 16.67
N ASP A 88 1.99 -11.65 17.23
CA ASP A 88 2.75 -10.54 16.66
C ASP A 88 3.27 -10.89 15.25
N ARG A 89 3.82 -12.09 15.06
CA ARG A 89 4.28 -12.56 13.74
C ARG A 89 3.13 -12.73 12.75
N ARG A 90 1.94 -13.15 13.20
CA ARG A 90 0.75 -13.24 12.34
C ARG A 90 0.29 -11.84 11.93
N HIS A 91 0.17 -10.92 12.88
CA HIS A 91 -0.20 -9.55 12.60
C HIS A 91 0.81 -8.84 11.70
N GLU A 92 2.11 -9.07 11.86
CA GLU A 92 3.11 -8.50 10.96
C GLU A 92 2.95 -9.01 9.52
N ARG A 93 2.70 -10.32 9.35
CA ARG A 93 2.42 -10.91 8.02
C ARG A 93 1.14 -10.36 7.40
N GLU A 94 0.07 -10.22 8.19
CA GLU A 94 -1.19 -9.63 7.73
C GLU A 94 -1.01 -8.18 7.29
N ARG A 95 -0.26 -7.38 8.07
CA ARG A 95 0.05 -5.99 7.71
C ARG A 95 0.87 -5.92 6.42
N ARG A 96 1.89 -6.76 6.28
CA ARG A 96 2.72 -6.83 5.07
C ARG A 96 1.90 -7.23 3.85
N ASN A 97 1.06 -8.27 3.97
CA ASN A 97 0.20 -8.70 2.88
C ASN A 97 -0.82 -7.61 2.51
N ALA A 98 -1.42 -6.94 3.50
CA ALA A 98 -2.36 -5.85 3.25
C ALA A 98 -1.68 -4.64 2.58
N GLU A 99 -0.42 -4.36 2.92
CA GLU A 99 0.38 -3.32 2.28
C GLU A 99 0.75 -3.71 0.83
N GLU A 100 1.18 -4.94 0.59
CA GLU A 100 1.42 -5.45 -0.76
C GLU A 100 0.16 -5.42 -1.64
N ASP A 101 -1.00 -5.79 -1.09
CA ASP A 101 -2.27 -5.75 -1.83
C ASP A 101 -2.68 -4.31 -2.17
N ARG A 102 -2.43 -3.36 -1.26
CA ARG A 102 -2.63 -1.92 -1.55
C ARG A 102 -1.70 -1.44 -2.64
N GLU A 103 -0.43 -1.81 -2.59
CA GLU A 103 0.56 -1.43 -3.60
C GLU A 103 0.21 -2.02 -4.97
N ARG A 104 -0.20 -3.30 -5.03
CA ARG A 104 -0.67 -3.94 -6.26
C ARG A 104 -1.92 -3.26 -6.81
N ALA A 105 -2.87 -2.91 -5.94
CA ALA A 105 -4.07 -2.17 -6.33
C ALA A 105 -3.73 -0.77 -6.87
N GLN A 106 -2.79 -0.07 -6.23
CA GLN A 106 -2.33 1.24 -6.69
C GLN A 106 -1.62 1.15 -8.04
N ARG A 107 -0.67 0.22 -8.20
CA ARG A 107 0.00 -0.03 -9.49
C ARG A 107 -0.98 -0.40 -10.60
N LYS A 108 -2.03 -1.17 -10.28
CA LYS A 108 -3.09 -1.51 -11.25
C LYS A 108 -3.91 -0.28 -11.65
N LYS A 109 -4.24 0.60 -10.69
CA LYS A 109 -4.93 1.87 -10.96
C LYS A 109 -4.06 2.81 -11.80
N GLU A 110 -2.78 2.96 -11.48
CA GLU A 110 -1.85 3.79 -12.25
C GLU A 110 -1.67 3.29 -13.68
N LYS A 111 -1.50 1.98 -13.88
CA LYS A 111 -1.44 1.39 -15.22
C LYS A 111 -2.74 1.61 -16.01
N ALA A 112 -3.89 1.44 -15.36
CA ALA A 112 -5.18 1.69 -16.00
C ALA A 112 -5.38 3.17 -16.35
N ALA A 113 -4.93 4.10 -15.49
CA ALA A 113 -4.97 5.53 -15.74
C ALA A 113 -4.09 5.90 -16.95
N LYS A 114 -2.83 5.44 -16.98
CA LYS A 114 -1.93 5.66 -18.12
C LYS A 114 -2.48 5.08 -19.43
N ALA A 115 -3.09 3.89 -19.38
CA ALA A 115 -3.70 3.29 -20.56
C ALA A 115 -4.92 4.09 -21.07
N ARG A 116 -5.71 4.68 -20.17
CA ARG A 116 -6.83 5.56 -20.54
C ARG A 116 -6.33 6.87 -21.15
N GLU A 117 -5.35 7.50 -20.52
CA GLU A 117 -4.74 8.73 -21.01
C GLU A 117 -4.15 8.56 -22.41
N LEU A 118 -3.43 7.46 -22.66
CA LEU A 118 -2.90 7.15 -23.99
C LEU A 118 -4.03 6.99 -25.02
N LYS A 119 -5.09 6.26 -24.67
CA LYS A 119 -6.23 6.07 -25.55
C LYS A 119 -6.96 7.39 -25.84
N GLU A 120 -7.20 8.21 -24.83
CA GLU A 120 -7.83 9.53 -24.99
C GLU A 120 -6.99 10.44 -25.89
N ARG A 121 -5.66 10.40 -25.77
CA ARG A 121 -4.74 11.12 -26.66
C ARG A 121 -4.82 10.61 -28.11
N GLU A 122 -4.84 9.30 -28.31
CA GLU A 122 -5.01 8.71 -29.66
C GLU A 122 -6.37 9.03 -30.29
N ASP A 123 -7.45 8.93 -29.51
CA ASP A 123 -8.81 9.25 -29.95
C ASP A 123 -8.94 10.74 -30.29
N ARG A 124 -8.34 11.62 -29.48
CA ARG A 124 -8.28 13.06 -29.76
C ARG A 124 -7.47 13.37 -31.00
N ARG A 125 -6.32 12.72 -31.21
CA ARG A 125 -5.52 12.90 -32.44
C ARG A 125 -6.32 12.50 -33.68
N LYS A 126 -6.98 11.34 -33.66
CA LYS A 126 -7.85 10.89 -34.77
C LYS A 126 -9.01 11.83 -35.01
N TYR A 127 -9.60 12.37 -33.94
CA TYR A 127 -10.65 13.37 -34.05
C TYR A 127 -10.14 14.64 -34.74
N LEU A 128 -9.01 15.20 -34.31
CA LEU A 128 -8.40 16.37 -34.93
C LEU A 128 -8.02 16.14 -36.39
N GLU A 129 -7.43 14.97 -36.71
CA GLU A 129 -7.14 14.58 -38.08
C GLU A 129 -8.43 14.59 -38.94
N GLY A 130 -9.51 14.02 -38.41
CA GLY A 130 -10.82 14.03 -39.03
C GLY A 130 -11.33 15.45 -39.29
N GLU A 131 -11.30 16.31 -38.27
CA GLU A 131 -11.75 17.71 -38.39
C GLU A 131 -10.92 18.48 -39.44
N VAL A 132 -9.59 18.35 -39.42
CA VAL A 132 -8.71 19.01 -40.39
C VAL A 132 -9.04 18.59 -41.82
N ARG A 133 -9.32 17.30 -42.07
CA ARG A 133 -9.71 16.82 -43.40
C ARG A 133 -11.01 17.49 -43.91
N HIS A 134 -11.92 17.88 -43.03
CA HIS A 134 -13.18 18.55 -43.38
C HIS A 134 -13.10 20.08 -43.41
N LEU A 135 -11.97 20.67 -43.03
CA LEU A 135 -11.75 22.12 -43.19
C LEU A 135 -11.78 22.50 -44.65
N ASP A 136 -12.24 23.73 -44.90
CA ASP A 136 -12.21 24.31 -46.23
C ASP A 136 -10.76 24.54 -46.72
N ILE A 137 -10.60 24.69 -48.02
CA ILE A 137 -9.28 24.85 -48.65
C ILE A 137 -8.57 26.11 -48.14
N THR A 138 -9.31 27.19 -47.88
CA THR A 138 -8.75 28.46 -47.40
C THR A 138 -8.25 28.37 -45.95
N GLN A 139 -8.92 27.60 -45.09
CA GLN A 139 -8.52 27.29 -43.73
C GLN A 139 -7.29 26.39 -43.72
N LYS A 140 -7.24 25.37 -44.59
CA LYS A 140 -6.06 24.52 -44.78
C LYS A 140 -4.86 25.34 -45.26
N ALA A 141 -5.06 26.28 -46.18
CA ALA A 141 -4.03 27.21 -46.64
C ALA A 141 -3.52 28.11 -45.50
N ALA A 142 -4.42 28.67 -44.69
CA ALA A 142 -4.04 29.46 -43.52
C ALA A 142 -3.24 28.63 -42.49
N LEU A 143 -3.65 27.39 -42.21
CA LEU A 143 -2.90 26.48 -41.34
C LEU A 143 -1.51 26.15 -41.90
N TYR A 144 -1.39 25.93 -43.21
CA TYR A 144 -0.11 25.71 -43.89
C TYR A 144 0.83 26.91 -43.78
N LEU A 145 0.31 28.14 -43.93
CA LEU A 145 1.10 29.35 -43.72
C LEU A 145 1.59 29.47 -42.28
N ILE A 146 0.72 29.27 -41.29
CA ILE A 146 1.14 29.31 -39.87
C ILE A 146 2.15 28.19 -39.56
N PHE A 147 1.97 27.00 -40.14
CA PHE A 147 2.89 25.88 -39.96
C PHE A 147 4.30 26.18 -40.50
N THR A 148 4.38 26.79 -41.69
CA THR A 148 5.67 27.06 -42.35
C THR A 148 6.34 28.34 -41.85
N GLU A 149 5.57 29.39 -41.55
CA GLU A 149 6.08 30.70 -41.08
C GLU A 149 6.16 30.79 -39.55
N GLY A 150 5.58 29.83 -38.85
CA GLY A 150 5.49 29.76 -37.38
C GLY A 150 4.39 30.64 -36.78
N SER A 151 3.98 31.72 -37.45
CA SER A 151 2.88 32.57 -37.02
C SER A 151 2.32 33.40 -38.16
N MET A 152 1.05 33.81 -38.06
CA MET A 152 0.42 34.72 -39.01
C MET A 152 -0.26 35.88 -38.27
N SER A 153 -0.03 37.11 -38.71
CA SER A 153 -0.77 38.27 -38.21
C SER A 153 -2.08 38.43 -38.99
N TYR A 154 -3.21 38.39 -38.29
CA TYR A 154 -4.52 38.64 -38.88
C TYR A 154 -5.34 39.60 -37.99
N GLY A 155 -5.93 40.61 -38.61
CA GLY A 155 -6.67 41.65 -37.88
C GLY A 155 -7.90 41.09 -37.14
N ALA A 156 -8.09 41.51 -35.90
CA ALA A 156 -9.37 41.32 -35.22
C ALA A 156 -10.37 42.38 -35.71
N PRO A 157 -11.64 42.02 -35.96
CA PRO A 157 -12.65 43.02 -36.28
C PRO A 157 -12.80 43.97 -35.10
N THR A 158 -12.52 45.26 -35.31
CA THR A 158 -12.78 46.29 -34.29
C THR A 158 -14.25 46.71 -34.33
N THR A 159 -14.73 47.39 -33.28
CA THR A 159 -16.12 47.88 -33.19
C THR A 159 -16.48 48.97 -34.21
N SER A 160 -15.58 49.31 -35.14
CA SER A 160 -15.86 50.28 -36.20
C SER A 160 -16.53 49.57 -37.39
N ASN A 161 -17.68 50.09 -37.82
CA ASN A 161 -18.54 49.55 -38.90
C ASN A 161 -17.90 49.54 -40.31
N TRP A 162 -16.58 49.61 -40.44
CA TRP A 162 -15.87 49.85 -41.70
C TRP A 162 -14.97 48.69 -42.16
N TYR A 163 -15.00 47.54 -41.47
CA TYR A 163 -14.27 46.36 -41.93
C TYR A 163 -15.01 45.69 -43.10
N PRO A 164 -14.31 45.33 -44.19
CA PRO A 164 -14.85 44.47 -45.24
C PRO A 164 -15.40 43.15 -44.66
N ALA A 165 -16.50 42.64 -45.23
CA ALA A 165 -17.10 41.37 -44.81
C ALA A 165 -16.09 40.21 -44.79
N SER A 166 -15.11 40.21 -45.72
CA SER A 166 -14.04 39.23 -45.79
C SER A 166 -13.16 39.15 -44.53
N ILE A 167 -13.02 40.24 -43.77
CA ILE A 167 -12.24 40.25 -42.52
C ILE A 167 -13.02 39.61 -41.36
N TYR A 168 -14.34 39.77 -41.35
CA TYR A 168 -15.20 39.06 -40.40
C TYR A 168 -15.22 37.56 -40.67
N ASP A 169 -15.32 37.16 -41.94
CA ASP A 169 -15.36 35.76 -42.35
C ASP A 169 -14.02 35.05 -42.03
N GLY A 170 -12.89 35.71 -42.31
CA GLY A 170 -11.57 35.15 -41.98
C GLY A 170 -11.31 35.07 -40.47
N HIS A 171 -11.72 36.08 -39.69
CA HIS A 171 -11.60 36.01 -38.23
C HIS A 171 -12.49 34.90 -37.63
N ALA A 172 -13.70 34.72 -38.15
CA ALA A 172 -14.59 33.63 -37.76
C ALA A 172 -13.97 32.26 -38.06
N ALA A 173 -13.30 32.10 -39.19
CA ALA A 173 -12.55 30.89 -39.54
C ALA A 173 -11.41 30.61 -38.55
N PHE A 174 -10.62 31.62 -38.18
CA PHE A 174 -9.57 31.46 -37.15
C PHE A 174 -10.15 31.11 -35.76
N MET A 175 -11.28 31.71 -35.39
CA MET A 175 -11.96 31.37 -34.14
C MET A 175 -12.54 29.95 -34.15
N ALA A 176 -13.03 29.46 -35.30
CA ALA A 176 -13.46 28.08 -35.46
C ALA A 176 -12.26 27.11 -35.31
N MET A 177 -11.13 27.38 -35.97
CA MET A 177 -9.90 26.60 -35.83
C MET A 177 -9.36 26.62 -34.39
N ARG A 178 -9.49 27.76 -33.69
CA ARG A 178 -9.17 27.86 -32.25
C ARG A 178 -10.07 26.99 -31.39
N SER A 179 -11.37 26.95 -31.68
CA SER A 179 -12.32 26.11 -30.93
C SER A 179 -12.03 24.61 -31.06
N LEU A 180 -11.42 24.21 -32.20
CA LEU A 180 -10.91 22.86 -32.43
C LEU A 180 -9.55 22.62 -31.74
N GLY A 181 -8.90 23.65 -31.21
CA GLY A 181 -7.57 23.57 -30.60
C GLY A 181 -6.44 23.48 -31.62
N LEU A 182 -6.65 23.92 -32.86
CA LEU A 182 -5.64 23.90 -33.91
C LEU A 182 -4.70 25.11 -33.84
N VAL A 183 -5.26 26.27 -33.50
CA VAL A 183 -4.54 27.54 -33.37
C VAL A 183 -4.84 28.22 -32.04
N ASP A 184 -3.92 29.04 -31.57
CA ASP A 184 -4.18 30.05 -30.53
C ASP A 184 -3.65 31.41 -30.99
N TYR A 185 -4.03 32.48 -30.28
CA TYR A 185 -3.54 33.81 -30.62
C TYR A 185 -3.08 34.61 -29.41
N GLU A 186 -2.10 35.46 -29.66
CA GLU A 186 -1.73 36.57 -28.79
C GLU A 186 -2.17 37.90 -29.43
N THR A 187 -2.76 38.80 -28.63
CA THR A 187 -3.05 40.16 -29.10
C THR A 187 -1.79 41.00 -28.96
N THR A 188 -1.30 41.52 -30.08
CA THR A 188 -0.08 42.31 -30.15
C THR A 188 -0.34 43.79 -29.83
N HIS A 189 0.72 44.57 -29.66
CA HIS A 189 0.62 45.97 -29.21
C HIS A 189 -0.13 46.88 -30.20
N ASP A 190 -0.15 46.54 -31.48
CA ASP A 190 -0.86 47.28 -32.54
C ASP A 190 -2.36 46.93 -32.62
N GLY A 191 -2.86 46.03 -31.77
CA GLY A 191 -4.25 45.57 -31.74
C GLY A 191 -4.56 44.45 -32.74
N SER A 192 -3.56 43.94 -33.48
CA SER A 192 -3.70 42.74 -34.32
C SER A 192 -3.53 41.45 -33.50
N ASN A 193 -4.10 40.36 -34.00
CA ASN A 193 -3.90 39.04 -33.42
C ASN A 193 -2.80 38.31 -34.19
N ARG A 194 -1.80 37.81 -33.47
CA ARG A 194 -0.83 36.86 -34.01
C ARG A 194 -1.31 35.46 -33.70
N TRP A 195 -1.62 34.71 -34.76
CA TRP A 195 -2.09 33.33 -34.69
C TRP A 195 -0.92 32.37 -34.81
N THR A 196 -0.92 31.34 -33.99
CA THR A 196 0.12 30.30 -33.90
C THR A 196 -0.55 28.94 -33.79
N LEU A 197 0.13 27.88 -34.23
CA LEU A 197 -0.34 26.53 -33.99
C LEU A 197 -0.22 26.18 -32.51
N THR A 198 -1.16 25.36 -32.02
CA THR A 198 -0.97 24.70 -30.73
C THR A 198 0.11 23.62 -30.85
N GLU A 199 0.71 23.22 -29.71
CA GLU A 199 1.73 22.15 -29.70
C GLU A 199 1.19 20.84 -30.30
N GLU A 200 -0.09 20.53 -30.03
CA GLU A 200 -0.76 19.34 -30.54
C GLU A 200 -0.99 19.41 -32.05
N ALA A 201 -1.37 20.58 -32.58
CA ALA A 201 -1.54 20.78 -34.02
C ALA A 201 -0.21 20.74 -34.77
N SER A 202 0.84 21.34 -34.19
CA SER A 202 2.19 21.26 -34.76
C SER A 202 2.66 19.80 -34.88
N GLN A 203 2.53 19.01 -33.80
CA GLN A 203 2.87 17.59 -33.83
C GLN A 203 2.02 16.81 -34.85
N LEU A 204 0.73 17.12 -34.96
CA LEU A 204 -0.16 16.48 -35.92
C LEU A 204 0.30 16.70 -37.37
N PHE A 205 0.69 17.93 -37.73
CA PHE A 205 1.11 18.29 -39.09
C PHE A 205 2.53 17.83 -39.41
N ASP A 206 3.43 17.78 -38.41
CA ASP A 206 4.75 17.15 -38.55
C ASP A 206 4.61 15.65 -38.88
N GLU A 207 3.68 14.95 -38.23
CA GLU A 207 3.43 13.52 -38.45
C GLU A 207 2.63 13.24 -39.74
N ASN A 208 1.77 14.17 -40.17
CA ASN A 208 0.82 13.98 -41.27
C ASN A 208 0.80 15.22 -42.19
N PRO A 209 1.87 15.48 -42.96
CA PRO A 209 1.97 16.65 -43.82
C PRO A 209 0.92 16.65 -44.95
N ASP A 210 0.37 15.50 -45.32
CA ASP A 210 -0.69 15.34 -46.33
C ASP A 210 -1.99 16.07 -45.95
N LEU A 211 -2.23 16.32 -44.66
CA LEU A 211 -3.42 17.03 -44.18
C LEU A 211 -3.50 18.48 -44.69
N LEU A 212 -2.35 19.08 -44.98
CA LEU A 212 -2.24 20.47 -45.43
C LEU A 212 -1.96 20.59 -46.93
N GLU A 213 -1.84 19.48 -47.64
CA GLU A 213 -1.45 19.44 -49.05
C GLU A 213 -2.42 20.23 -49.96
N GLU A 214 -3.72 20.13 -49.71
CA GLU A 214 -4.73 20.91 -50.45
C GLU A 214 -4.54 22.42 -50.24
N GLY A 215 -4.17 22.83 -49.02
CA GLY A 215 -3.88 24.23 -48.69
C GLY A 215 -2.60 24.73 -49.35
N ARG A 216 -1.56 23.89 -49.37
CA ARG A 216 -0.29 24.17 -50.06
C ARG A 216 -0.52 24.40 -51.56
N LEU A 217 -1.22 23.47 -52.21
CA LEU A 217 -1.52 23.54 -53.64
C LEU A 217 -2.36 24.77 -54.00
N TYR A 218 -3.30 25.16 -53.12
CA TYR A 218 -4.09 26.36 -53.31
C TYR A 218 -3.24 27.64 -53.34
N LEU A 219 -2.27 27.76 -52.43
CA LEU A 219 -1.35 28.91 -52.39
C LEU A 219 -0.42 28.94 -53.60
N GLU A 220 0.09 27.77 -54.02
CA GLU A 220 0.95 27.67 -55.21
C GLU A 220 0.22 28.01 -56.50
N ALA A 221 -1.07 27.68 -56.60
CA ALA A 221 -1.90 28.03 -57.75
C ALA A 221 -2.26 29.53 -57.81
N ASP A 222 -2.32 30.21 -56.66
CA ASP A 222 -2.57 31.66 -56.59
C ASP A 222 -1.29 32.48 -56.90
N ASP A 223 -0.11 31.89 -56.64
CA ASP A 223 1.20 32.48 -56.93
C ASP A 223 1.65 32.34 -58.40
N GLU A 224 0.95 31.58 -59.26
CA GLU A 224 1.25 31.55 -60.69
C GLU A 224 0.85 32.90 -61.33
N PRO A 225 1.80 33.67 -61.90
CA PRO A 225 1.46 34.91 -62.56
C PRO A 225 0.53 34.62 -63.73
N SER A 226 -0.64 35.24 -63.70
CA SER A 226 -1.58 35.29 -64.82
C SER A 226 -0.87 35.89 -66.03
N ASN A 227 -0.25 35.04 -66.86
CA ASN A 227 0.25 35.39 -68.17
C ASN A 227 -0.96 35.71 -69.06
N HIS A 228 -1.36 36.98 -69.03
CA HIS A 228 -2.18 37.63 -70.04
C HIS A 228 -1.41 37.81 -71.35
#